data_AF-A0A0F9G232-F1
#
_entry.id   AF-A0A0F9G232-F1
#
_cell.length_a   1.000
_cell.length_b   1.000
_cell.length_c   1.000
_cell.angle_alpha   90.00
_cell.angle_beta   90.00
_cell.angle_gamma   90.00
#
_symmetry.space_group_name_H-M   'P 1'
#
loop_
_entity.id
_entity.type
_entity.pdbx_description
1 polymer ?
#
loop_
_entity_poly.entity_id
_entity_poly.type
_entity_poly.pdbx_seq_one_letter_code
_entity_poly.pdbx_strand_id
1 'polypeptide(L)'
;GVSISGYSITANVYNCIISDNYGYLGAGISAGSIATTVTNCIFINNTATYRGGGIYAPGGCVTTITNSIFWGNEAEFIKYAQIFVWKGVYADICRVTYCDVQGGYHEHMGDTTWENNIETNPLFTNPGNGDYHLLAGSPCIDAGDPDFVAKLGETDLEGKRPRLLDGDGNGSTIVDMGVYEFTTLPYIAHTPRVFRFFCLEDGENPDDQILTISNSGVGTLNWQIDETCSWLSVSSDSGSSIEEADNITLSVDITGLTSGDYSCELTILDPYATNNPQTVEVILYVTGPIIEPSKLDIDFETDEGGPNPDDQILTISNSGGGTLNWQIDEACSWLSVSPDSGSSTGEFDDVTLSVDITGLTSGYHNYQLAISDPCAINNPQIIEVTLHIAEILHIPNDEYPTIQSAIDAAPIGAKIIVADGVYMGSGNRDIDFNGKTITVKSANGPENCIIDSQGTENEPHRGFYFHNGENDKSILDGFTIKNGCTSAGGGILCDSSSPMITNCTIVENAALVQFSNNGGGICCLNSSATINNCIITKNIAQPKGGGIYCSNSEGVTITNCTITDNHAIDTPTSPPPNPEPPIPGPIPIQIPTKSIGGGIYCASGTTIRDTIVTGNLAYDGAGIYCGSRITVENCTIYG
;
A
#
# COMPACT_ATOMS: atom_id res chain seq x y z
N GLY A 1 14.67 11.73 8.96
CA GLY A 1 13.30 11.40 8.56
C GLY A 1 13.10 11.81 7.12
N VAL A 2 12.01 12.53 6.86
CA VAL A 2 11.58 13.02 5.55
C VAL A 2 11.99 14.49 5.38
N SER A 3 12.36 14.89 4.18
CA SER A 3 12.48 16.29 3.77
C SER A 3 11.61 16.55 2.54
N ILE A 4 11.02 17.73 2.46
CA ILE A 4 10.02 18.09 1.47
C ILE A 4 10.37 19.49 0.95
N SER A 5 10.55 19.62 -0.36
CA SER A 5 11.00 20.84 -1.02
C SER A 5 10.27 21.08 -2.35
N GLY A 6 10.35 22.31 -2.85
CA GLY A 6 9.69 22.71 -4.09
C GLY A 6 8.60 23.75 -3.86
N TYR A 7 7.76 23.94 -4.88
CA TYR A 7 6.67 24.91 -4.91
C TYR A 7 5.44 24.27 -5.60
N SER A 8 4.24 24.53 -5.09
CA SER A 8 2.96 24.09 -5.68
C SER A 8 2.74 22.56 -5.75
N ILE A 9 3.08 21.83 -4.68
CA ILE A 9 2.91 20.37 -4.55
C ILE A 9 2.21 20.01 -3.24
N THR A 10 1.82 18.73 -3.09
CA THR A 10 1.14 18.19 -1.91
C THR A 10 1.89 16.98 -1.37
N ALA A 11 2.28 17.00 -0.10
CA ALA A 11 2.83 15.85 0.61
C ALA A 11 1.83 15.35 1.66
N ASN A 12 1.48 14.07 1.59
CA ASN A 12 0.60 13.40 2.54
C ASN A 12 1.42 12.36 3.33
N VAL A 13 1.38 12.44 4.66
CA VAL A 13 1.94 11.44 5.57
C VAL A 13 0.80 10.96 6.46
N TYR A 14 0.45 9.68 6.35
CA TYR A 14 -0.72 9.08 6.98
C TYR A 14 -0.35 7.77 7.68
N ASN A 15 -0.81 7.54 8.91
CA ASN A 15 -0.59 6.29 9.64
C ASN A 15 0.90 5.88 9.66
N CYS A 16 1.77 6.77 10.13
CA CYS A 16 3.23 6.58 10.09
C CYS A 16 3.89 6.81 11.46
N ILE A 17 4.91 5.99 11.74
CA ILE A 17 5.87 6.23 12.83
C ILE A 17 7.11 6.87 12.23
N ILE A 18 7.48 8.04 12.74
CA ILE A 18 8.72 8.73 12.38
C ILE A 18 9.50 8.95 13.68
N SER A 19 10.54 8.12 13.93
CA SER A 19 11.20 8.06 15.24
C SER A 19 12.73 8.24 15.19
N ASP A 20 13.30 8.77 16.26
CA ASP A 20 14.76 8.77 16.56
C ASP A 20 15.66 9.44 15.49
N ASN A 21 15.07 10.10 14.49
CA ASN A 21 15.80 10.67 13.35
C ASN A 21 16.64 11.89 13.78
N TYR A 22 17.82 12.04 13.18
CA TYR A 22 18.67 13.23 13.33
C TYR A 22 18.58 14.15 12.09
N GLY A 23 18.71 15.46 12.28
CA GLY A 23 18.72 16.43 11.18
C GLY A 23 19.09 17.86 11.59
N TYR A 24 19.22 18.77 10.62
CA TYR A 24 19.52 20.19 10.90
C TYR A 24 18.25 20.99 11.26
N LEU A 25 17.18 20.75 10.52
CA LEU A 25 15.83 21.32 10.66
C LEU A 25 14.83 20.21 10.36
N GLY A 26 13.77 20.05 11.15
CA GLY A 26 12.70 19.10 10.85
C GLY A 26 13.20 17.66 10.76
N ALA A 27 13.78 17.13 11.85
CA ALA A 27 14.45 15.85 11.80
C ALA A 27 13.50 14.68 11.47
N GLY A 28 12.25 14.76 11.95
CA GLY A 28 11.13 13.95 11.49
C GLY A 28 10.64 14.34 10.09
N ILE A 29 10.04 15.53 9.93
CA ILE A 29 9.74 16.17 8.63
C ILE A 29 10.32 17.60 8.56
N SER A 30 11.15 17.86 7.54
CA SER A 30 11.45 19.23 7.09
C SER A 30 10.51 19.60 5.95
N ALA A 31 9.55 20.49 6.19
CA ALA A 31 8.56 20.90 5.19
C ALA A 31 9.06 22.05 4.31
N GLY A 32 8.49 22.16 3.10
CA GLY A 32 8.75 23.25 2.15
C GLY A 32 7.69 24.37 2.24
N SER A 33 7.78 25.38 1.37
CA SER A 33 6.74 26.42 1.23
C SER A 33 5.53 25.90 0.42
N ILE A 34 4.93 24.80 0.90
CA ILE A 34 3.94 23.98 0.18
C ILE A 34 2.80 23.51 1.10
N ALA A 35 1.87 22.70 0.57
CA ALA A 35 0.89 21.98 1.37
C ALA A 35 1.45 20.66 1.91
N THR A 36 1.46 20.48 3.23
CA THR A 36 1.88 19.24 3.91
C THR A 36 0.77 18.77 4.85
N THR A 37 0.23 17.58 4.64
CA THR A 37 -0.79 16.98 5.51
C THR A 37 -0.16 15.83 6.30
N VAL A 38 -0.33 15.87 7.62
CA VAL A 38 0.11 14.84 8.57
C VAL A 38 -1.10 14.41 9.39
N THR A 39 -1.48 13.14 9.32
CA THR A 39 -2.71 12.65 9.98
C THR A 39 -2.49 11.25 10.55
N ASN A 40 -3.00 11.01 11.76
CA ASN A 40 -2.88 9.73 12.46
C ASN A 40 -1.41 9.27 12.56
N CYS A 41 -0.49 10.10 13.10
CA CYS A 41 0.96 9.83 13.07
C CYS A 41 1.63 9.97 14.44
N ILE A 42 2.76 9.26 14.65
CA ILE A 42 3.62 9.43 15.83
C ILE A 42 5.00 9.95 15.41
N PHE A 43 5.40 11.06 16.02
CA PHE A 43 6.74 11.65 15.93
C PHE A 43 7.40 11.57 17.29
N ILE A 44 8.44 10.76 17.43
CA ILE A 44 9.06 10.51 18.74
C ILE A 44 10.59 10.55 18.69
N ASN A 45 11.24 11.14 19.71
CA ASN A 45 12.70 11.23 19.88
C ASN A 45 13.51 11.91 18.75
N ASN A 46 12.86 12.46 17.70
CA ASN A 46 13.57 13.07 16.58
C ASN A 46 14.33 14.33 17.03
N THR A 47 15.60 14.46 16.65
CA THR A 47 16.54 15.44 17.19
C THR A 47 17.08 16.37 16.11
N ALA A 48 16.79 17.68 16.22
CA ALA A 48 17.25 18.69 15.27
C ALA A 48 18.36 19.61 15.83
N THR A 49 19.47 19.80 15.11
CA THR A 49 20.55 20.69 15.60
C THR A 49 20.16 22.17 15.63
N TYR A 50 19.06 22.57 14.97
CA TYR A 50 18.58 23.94 15.03
C TYR A 50 17.13 24.05 15.49
N ARG A 51 16.13 23.57 14.73
CA ARG A 51 14.70 23.79 15.05
C ARG A 51 13.82 22.68 14.51
N GLY A 52 12.74 22.36 15.23
CA GLY A 52 11.77 21.35 14.83
C GLY A 52 12.36 19.95 14.88
N GLY A 53 12.36 19.32 16.06
CA GLY A 53 12.75 17.92 16.20
C GLY A 53 11.80 17.04 15.40
N GLY A 54 10.50 17.11 15.71
CA GLY A 54 9.45 16.45 14.95
C GLY A 54 9.27 17.08 13.57
N ILE A 55 8.79 18.33 13.52
CA ILE A 55 8.52 19.05 12.26
C ILE A 55 9.11 20.45 12.27
N TYR A 56 9.66 20.85 11.12
CA TYR A 56 9.96 22.25 10.79
C TYR A 56 9.17 22.68 9.56
N ALA A 57 8.46 23.82 9.64
CA ALA A 57 7.78 24.45 8.52
C ALA A 57 8.28 25.90 8.31
N PRO A 58 8.65 26.29 7.07
CA PRO A 58 9.01 27.66 6.73
C PRO A 58 7.76 28.54 6.55
N GLY A 59 7.95 29.86 6.54
CA GLY A 59 6.89 30.79 6.13
C GLY A 59 6.48 30.59 4.66
N GLY A 60 5.22 30.90 4.35
CA GLY A 60 4.58 30.57 3.07
C GLY A 60 4.10 29.12 2.94
N CYS A 61 4.03 28.37 4.04
CA CYS A 61 3.60 26.96 4.08
C CYS A 61 2.14 26.81 4.54
N VAL A 62 1.47 25.75 4.08
CA VAL A 62 0.17 25.28 4.57
C VAL A 62 0.34 23.88 5.13
N THR A 63 0.82 23.79 6.37
CA THR A 63 0.95 22.52 7.08
C THR A 63 -0.33 22.26 7.88
N THR A 64 -0.99 21.13 7.61
CA THR A 64 -2.13 20.64 8.41
C THR A 64 -1.68 19.39 9.16
N ILE A 65 -1.83 19.40 10.48
CA ILE A 65 -1.48 18.29 11.36
C ILE A 65 -2.71 17.94 12.19
N THR A 66 -3.17 16.69 12.08
CA THR A 66 -4.33 16.15 12.81
C THR A 66 -4.02 14.82 13.48
N ASN A 67 -4.70 14.54 14.59
CA ASN A 67 -4.74 13.22 15.25
C ASN A 67 -3.35 12.61 15.50
N SER A 68 -2.36 13.43 15.87
CA SER A 68 -0.96 13.03 15.86
C SER A 68 -0.25 13.35 17.18
N ILE A 69 0.67 12.48 17.59
CA ILE A 69 1.45 12.65 18.82
C ILE A 69 2.87 13.10 18.49
N PHE A 70 3.34 14.13 19.18
CA PHE A 70 4.70 14.65 19.12
C PHE A 70 5.33 14.65 20.51
N TRP A 71 6.16 13.64 20.78
CA TRP A 71 6.70 13.39 22.12
C TRP A 71 8.22 13.21 22.13
N GLY A 72 8.92 13.80 23.09
CA GLY A 72 10.37 13.59 23.26
C GLY A 72 11.25 14.10 22.12
N ASN A 73 10.70 14.77 21.10
CA ASN A 73 11.51 15.36 20.03
C ASN A 73 12.25 16.59 20.57
N GLU A 74 13.53 16.74 20.22
CA GLU A 74 14.39 17.82 20.72
C GLU A 74 14.92 18.73 19.60
N ALA A 75 15.26 19.97 19.96
CA ALA A 75 16.16 20.78 19.15
C ALA A 75 17.16 21.57 20.02
N GLU A 76 18.41 21.70 19.58
CA GLU A 76 19.47 22.31 20.40
C GLU A 76 19.23 23.80 20.69
N PHE A 77 18.74 24.56 19.70
CA PHE A 77 18.50 26.01 19.85
C PHE A 77 17.18 26.32 20.57
N ILE A 78 16.22 25.38 20.57
CA ILE A 78 14.89 25.50 21.16
C ILE A 78 14.51 24.14 21.74
N LYS A 79 14.69 23.96 23.06
CA LYS A 79 14.28 22.73 23.75
C LYS A 79 12.77 22.50 23.60
N TYR A 80 12.39 21.24 23.41
CA TYR A 80 11.01 20.80 23.15
C TYR A 80 10.35 21.39 21.90
N ALA A 81 11.12 21.83 20.89
CA ALA A 81 10.56 22.25 19.61
C ALA A 81 10.00 21.06 18.81
N GLN A 82 8.84 20.54 19.22
CA GLN A 82 8.13 19.46 18.54
C GLN A 82 7.80 19.85 17.10
N ILE A 83 7.15 21.01 16.94
CA ILE A 83 6.69 21.58 15.68
C ILE A 83 7.13 23.04 15.65
N PHE A 84 8.13 23.38 14.84
CA PHE A 84 8.55 24.77 14.63
C PHE A 84 7.92 25.33 13.35
N VAL A 85 7.33 26.54 13.40
CA VAL A 85 6.77 27.21 12.21
C VAL A 85 7.33 28.62 12.11
N TRP A 86 8.05 28.89 11.01
CA TRP A 86 8.64 30.22 10.78
C TRP A 86 7.58 31.22 10.33
N LYS A 87 7.36 32.29 11.10
CA LYS A 87 6.45 33.39 10.75
C LYS A 87 6.90 34.11 9.46
N GLY A 88 6.15 33.95 8.37
CA GLY A 88 6.41 34.60 7.09
C GLY A 88 5.95 36.05 7.00
N VAL A 89 5.93 36.56 5.76
CA VAL A 89 5.38 37.87 5.38
C VAL A 89 4.04 37.73 4.65
N TYR A 90 3.67 36.50 4.29
CA TYR A 90 2.39 36.15 3.70
C TYR A 90 1.40 35.71 4.79
N ALA A 91 0.12 35.58 4.44
CA ALA A 91 -0.91 35.09 5.34
C ALA A 91 -0.82 33.56 5.42
N ASP A 92 0.20 33.08 6.14
CA ASP A 92 0.50 31.66 6.33
C ASP A 92 -0.60 31.00 7.18
N ILE A 93 -0.93 29.74 6.89
CA ILE A 93 -1.93 28.97 7.65
C ILE A 93 -1.35 27.59 7.92
N CYS A 94 -0.60 27.47 9.01
CA CYS A 94 -0.39 26.18 9.66
C CYS A 94 -1.61 25.89 10.54
N ARG A 95 -2.16 24.68 10.47
CA ARG A 95 -3.19 24.16 11.38
C ARG A 95 -2.60 22.97 12.12
N VAL A 96 -2.51 23.08 13.43
CA VAL A 96 -2.29 21.92 14.31
C VAL A 96 -3.56 21.78 15.14
N THR A 97 -4.26 20.67 14.95
CA THR A 97 -5.55 20.46 15.63
C THR A 97 -5.69 19.01 16.07
N TYR A 98 -6.24 18.76 17.24
CA TYR A 98 -6.42 17.42 17.79
C TYR A 98 -5.11 16.60 17.84
N CYS A 99 -4.03 17.22 18.34
CA CYS A 99 -2.72 16.59 18.52
C CYS A 99 -2.23 16.69 19.97
N ASP A 100 -1.42 15.73 20.42
CA ASP A 100 -0.70 15.81 21.69
C ASP A 100 0.74 16.24 21.41
N VAL A 101 1.17 17.35 22.00
CA VAL A 101 2.42 18.00 21.66
C VAL A 101 3.16 18.43 22.92
N GLN A 102 4.27 17.75 23.21
CA GLN A 102 5.10 18.04 24.39
C GLN A 102 5.62 19.49 24.42
N GLY A 103 5.29 20.27 25.44
CA GLY A 103 5.63 21.70 25.51
C GLY A 103 4.59 22.63 24.86
N GLY A 104 3.52 22.07 24.29
CA GLY A 104 2.32 22.80 23.85
C GLY A 104 2.57 23.85 22.78
N TYR A 105 1.73 24.89 22.78
CA TYR A 105 1.90 26.03 21.88
C TYR A 105 3.00 26.98 22.39
N HIS A 106 4.10 27.07 21.63
CA HIS A 106 5.16 28.04 21.90
C HIS A 106 5.15 29.22 20.91
N GLU A 107 5.69 30.38 21.31
CA GLU A 107 5.81 31.61 20.49
C GLU A 107 6.55 31.44 19.14
N HIS A 108 7.17 30.28 18.95
CA HIS A 108 7.89 29.84 17.77
C HIS A 108 7.04 29.05 16.75
N MET A 109 5.70 29.12 16.86
CA MET A 109 4.75 28.60 15.86
C MET A 109 4.19 29.67 14.90
N GLY A 110 4.70 30.90 14.94
CA GLY A 110 4.27 31.96 14.01
C GLY A 110 2.77 32.29 14.12
N ASP A 111 2.06 32.29 12.99
CA ASP A 111 0.60 32.45 12.93
C ASP A 111 -0.08 31.08 12.68
N THR A 112 0.12 30.14 13.60
CA THR A 112 -0.50 28.82 13.55
C THR A 112 -1.90 28.85 14.18
N THR A 113 -2.89 28.26 13.51
CA THR A 113 -4.14 27.85 14.15
C THR A 113 -3.87 26.65 15.05
N TRP A 114 -4.10 26.84 16.36
CA TRP A 114 -3.89 25.82 17.40
C TRP A 114 -5.21 25.61 18.15
N GLU A 115 -5.96 24.59 17.75
CA GLU A 115 -7.32 24.32 18.24
C GLU A 115 -7.39 22.87 18.74
N ASN A 116 -7.98 22.63 19.92
CA ASN A 116 -8.24 21.28 20.46
C ASN A 116 -7.01 20.36 20.63
N ASN A 117 -5.80 20.91 20.75
CA ASN A 117 -4.59 20.14 21.07
C ASN A 117 -4.39 20.01 22.59
N ILE A 118 -3.68 18.96 22.99
CA ILE A 118 -3.29 18.68 24.38
C ILE A 118 -1.76 18.75 24.56
N GLU A 119 -1.33 18.83 25.83
CA GLU A 119 0.09 18.78 26.23
C GLU A 119 0.18 17.95 27.51
N THR A 120 0.38 16.64 27.38
CA THR A 120 0.43 15.73 28.53
C THR A 120 1.12 14.42 28.14
N ASN A 121 1.43 13.53 29.07
CA ASN A 121 2.15 12.29 28.73
C ASN A 121 1.21 11.31 27.99
N PRO A 122 1.53 10.84 26.76
CA PRO A 122 0.72 9.86 26.02
C PRO A 122 0.54 8.50 26.72
N LEU A 123 1.31 8.23 27.77
CA LEU A 123 1.35 6.94 28.48
C LEU A 123 1.58 5.76 27.52
N PHE A 124 2.61 5.84 26.67
CA PHE A 124 3.01 4.72 25.81
C PHE A 124 3.43 3.48 26.62
N THR A 125 3.10 2.30 26.12
CA THR A 125 3.27 1.00 26.79
C THR A 125 4.74 0.63 26.99
N ASN A 126 5.57 0.68 25.95
CA ASN A 126 7.01 0.45 26.06
C ASN A 126 7.82 1.21 24.98
N PRO A 127 7.83 2.56 25.04
CA PRO A 127 8.43 3.39 23.99
C PRO A 127 9.94 3.20 23.82
N GLY A 128 10.62 2.66 24.85
CA GLY A 128 12.06 2.35 24.79
C GLY A 128 12.43 1.19 23.88
N ASN A 129 11.45 0.39 23.45
CA ASN A 129 11.60 -0.73 22.52
C ASN A 129 10.82 -0.51 21.20
N GLY A 130 10.31 0.70 20.93
CA GLY A 130 9.49 0.99 19.75
C GLY A 130 7.99 0.68 19.88
N ASP A 131 7.51 0.30 21.08
CA ASP A 131 6.09 0.02 21.32
C ASP A 131 5.36 1.24 21.87
N TYR A 132 4.59 1.89 20.98
CA TYR A 132 3.88 3.15 21.23
C TYR A 132 2.37 2.98 21.42
N HIS A 133 1.88 1.79 21.78
CA HIS A 133 0.48 1.61 22.16
C HIS A 133 0.13 2.43 23.42
N LEU A 134 -1.06 3.05 23.43
CA LEU A 134 -1.56 3.83 24.57
C LEU A 134 -1.96 2.93 25.75
N LEU A 135 -1.62 3.33 26.97
CA LEU A 135 -2.08 2.70 28.21
C LEU A 135 -3.43 3.26 28.67
N ALA A 136 -4.15 2.48 29.48
CA ALA A 136 -5.43 2.88 30.07
C ALA A 136 -5.32 4.20 30.87
N GLY A 137 -6.21 5.15 30.58
CA GLY A 137 -6.15 6.50 31.15
C GLY A 137 -5.11 7.42 30.50
N SER A 138 -4.59 7.05 29.32
CA SER A 138 -3.88 7.98 28.44
C SER A 138 -4.79 9.15 28.04
N PRO A 139 -4.26 10.37 27.95
CA PRO A 139 -5.02 11.55 27.53
C PRO A 139 -5.16 11.67 26.00
N CYS A 140 -4.48 10.82 25.22
CA CYS A 140 -4.57 10.76 23.75
C CYS A 140 -5.82 10.02 23.26
N ILE A 141 -6.49 9.33 24.18
CA ILE A 141 -7.68 8.50 23.99
C ILE A 141 -8.89 9.40 23.70
N ASP A 142 -9.69 9.10 22.66
CA ASP A 142 -10.85 9.90 22.20
C ASP A 142 -10.55 11.38 21.93
N ALA A 143 -9.27 11.76 21.85
CA ALA A 143 -8.85 13.15 21.84
C ALA A 143 -8.62 13.71 20.42
N GLY A 144 -8.75 12.86 19.40
CA GLY A 144 -8.63 13.22 17.98
C GLY A 144 -9.80 14.06 17.45
N ASP A 145 -9.84 14.22 16.12
CA ASP A 145 -10.85 15.02 15.42
C ASP A 145 -12.21 14.28 15.38
N PRO A 146 -13.28 14.81 16.02
CA PRO A 146 -14.61 14.19 15.99
C PRO A 146 -15.29 14.29 14.61
N ASP A 147 -14.76 15.13 13.69
CA ASP A 147 -15.20 15.18 12.29
C ASP A 147 -14.35 14.22 11.39
N PHE A 148 -13.51 13.35 11.96
CA PHE A 148 -12.69 12.39 11.20
C PHE A 148 -13.55 11.34 10.48
N VAL A 149 -13.26 11.12 9.19
CA VAL A 149 -13.93 10.12 8.35
C VAL A 149 -12.91 9.09 7.89
N ALA A 150 -12.98 7.89 8.48
CA ALA A 150 -12.17 6.74 8.08
C ALA A 150 -12.52 6.26 6.65
N LYS A 151 -11.52 5.82 5.88
CA LYS A 151 -11.78 5.08 4.62
C LYS A 151 -12.42 3.72 4.94
N LEU A 152 -13.11 3.11 3.97
CA LEU A 152 -13.67 1.76 4.14
C LEU A 152 -12.54 0.75 4.41
N GLY A 153 -12.61 0.04 5.54
CA GLY A 153 -11.58 -0.91 5.98
C GLY A 153 -10.32 -0.27 6.58
N GLU A 154 -10.33 1.03 6.87
CA GLU A 154 -9.16 1.73 7.40
C GLU A 154 -8.89 1.40 8.87
N THR A 155 -7.64 1.06 9.16
CA THR A 155 -7.20 0.47 10.43
C THR A 155 -6.00 1.20 11.04
N ASP A 156 -5.69 0.88 12.29
CA ASP A 156 -4.43 1.21 12.95
C ASP A 156 -3.21 0.62 12.21
N LEU A 157 -1.99 1.08 12.53
CA LEU A 157 -0.75 0.70 11.83
C LEU A 157 -0.42 -0.82 11.89
N GLU A 158 -1.02 -1.58 12.81
CA GLU A 158 -0.89 -3.04 12.83
C GLU A 158 -1.93 -3.77 11.96
N GLY A 159 -2.92 -3.07 11.39
CA GLY A 159 -4.01 -3.66 10.61
C GLY A 159 -5.06 -4.38 11.45
N LYS A 160 -5.25 -4.00 12.73
CA LYS A 160 -6.02 -4.77 13.73
C LYS A 160 -7.29 -4.08 14.24
N ARG A 161 -7.33 -2.75 14.33
CA ARG A 161 -8.47 -1.99 14.88
C ARG A 161 -8.95 -0.93 13.89
N PRO A 162 -10.26 -0.66 13.74
CA PRO A 162 -10.77 0.44 12.92
C PRO A 162 -10.41 1.80 13.52
N ARG A 163 -10.14 2.83 12.69
CA ARG A 163 -9.75 4.20 13.12
C ARG A 163 -10.88 5.07 13.71
N LEU A 164 -11.96 4.46 14.21
CA LEU A 164 -13.06 5.13 14.91
C LEU A 164 -13.63 4.15 15.96
N LEU A 165 -13.47 4.49 17.23
CA LEU A 165 -13.83 3.67 18.39
C LEU A 165 -14.28 4.60 19.53
N ASP A 166 -14.91 4.11 20.60
CA ASP A 166 -15.29 4.93 21.78
C ASP A 166 -14.20 4.72 22.85
N GLY A 167 -13.14 5.51 22.72
CA GLY A 167 -11.84 5.42 23.37
C GLY A 167 -11.88 5.52 24.89
N ASP A 168 -12.67 6.42 25.44
CA ASP A 168 -13.00 6.46 26.87
C ASP A 168 -14.42 5.99 27.15
N GLY A 169 -15.23 5.72 26.12
CA GLY A 169 -16.59 5.18 26.23
C GLY A 169 -17.66 6.18 26.66
N ASN A 170 -17.36 7.49 26.60
CA ASN A 170 -18.33 8.54 26.90
C ASN A 170 -19.53 8.57 25.93
N GLY A 171 -19.47 7.86 24.80
CA GLY A 171 -20.48 7.83 23.73
C GLY A 171 -20.08 8.48 22.43
N SER A 172 -18.90 9.09 22.41
CA SER A 172 -18.41 9.83 21.27
C SER A 172 -17.30 9.03 20.63
N THR A 173 -17.65 8.23 19.61
CA THR A 173 -16.64 7.51 18.82
C THR A 173 -15.72 8.51 18.13
N ILE A 174 -14.54 8.73 18.70
CA ILE A 174 -13.53 9.65 18.20
C ILE A 174 -12.28 8.82 17.90
N VAL A 175 -11.51 9.27 16.91
CA VAL A 175 -10.24 8.65 16.56
C VAL A 175 -9.19 8.96 17.63
N ASP A 176 -8.40 7.98 18.07
CA ASP A 176 -7.30 8.24 19.01
C ASP A 176 -6.18 9.04 18.32
N MET A 177 -5.50 9.89 19.10
CA MET A 177 -4.29 10.56 18.62
C MET A 177 -3.15 9.54 18.43
N GLY A 178 -2.49 9.55 17.27
CA GLY A 178 -1.38 8.67 16.94
C GLY A 178 -1.76 7.63 15.88
N VAL A 179 -1.16 6.43 15.96
CA VAL A 179 -1.31 5.34 14.97
C VAL A 179 -2.09 4.12 15.49
N TYR A 180 -2.61 4.17 16.72
CA TYR A 180 -3.27 3.07 17.44
C TYR A 180 -4.55 3.58 18.16
N GLU A 181 -5.46 2.68 18.59
CA GLU A 181 -6.78 2.99 19.19
C GLU A 181 -7.06 2.23 20.52
N PHE A 182 -7.94 2.77 21.37
CA PHE A 182 -8.27 2.33 22.75
C PHE A 182 -9.81 2.26 23.05
N THR A 183 -10.29 1.93 24.27
CA THR A 183 -11.74 2.01 24.67
C THR A 183 -12.03 2.02 26.22
N THR A 184 -13.05 2.76 26.74
CA THR A 184 -13.63 2.61 28.13
C THR A 184 -15.18 2.50 28.27
N LEU A 185 -16.00 3.37 28.92
CA LEU A 185 -17.45 3.15 29.32
C LEU A 185 -18.47 2.58 28.26
N PRO A 186 -19.74 2.19 28.60
CA PRO A 186 -20.56 1.37 27.71
C PRO A 186 -21.20 2.03 26.49
N TYR A 187 -20.92 1.46 25.31
CA TYR A 187 -21.43 1.87 24.00
C TYR A 187 -22.30 0.77 23.37
N ILE A 188 -23.45 1.08 22.75
CA ILE A 188 -24.15 0.13 21.86
C ILE A 188 -23.34 0.02 20.57
N ALA A 189 -22.34 -0.86 20.55
CA ALA A 189 -21.83 -1.40 19.30
C ALA A 189 -22.82 -2.48 18.85
N HIS A 190 -23.71 -2.09 17.95
CA HIS A 190 -24.53 -3.04 17.22
C HIS A 190 -23.97 -3.25 15.82
N THR A 191 -24.00 -4.50 15.36
CA THR A 191 -23.60 -4.84 13.99
C THR A 191 -24.40 -6.04 13.49
N PRO A 192 -24.81 -6.06 12.20
CA PRO A 192 -24.84 -4.96 11.24
C PRO A 192 -25.69 -3.72 11.63
N ARG A 193 -25.52 -2.62 10.87
CA ARG A 193 -26.43 -1.45 10.87
C ARG A 193 -27.57 -1.55 9.85
N VAL A 194 -27.36 -2.32 8.78
CA VAL A 194 -28.38 -2.63 7.79
C VAL A 194 -28.31 -4.12 7.48
N PHE A 195 -29.43 -4.80 7.65
CA PHE A 195 -29.59 -6.20 7.31
C PHE A 195 -30.14 -6.29 5.90
N ARG A 196 -29.51 -7.13 5.08
CA ARG A 196 -30.01 -7.46 3.75
C ARG A 196 -30.16 -8.96 3.70
N PHE A 197 -31.40 -9.39 3.82
CA PHE A 197 -31.80 -10.75 3.52
C PHE A 197 -31.90 -10.88 2.01
N PHE A 198 -31.22 -11.88 1.45
CA PHE A 198 -31.31 -12.25 0.05
C PHE A 198 -31.78 -13.69 0.02
N CYS A 199 -32.83 -13.98 -0.73
CA CYS A 199 -33.33 -15.32 -0.94
C CYS A 199 -33.62 -15.56 -2.41
N LEU A 200 -33.73 -16.83 -2.76
CA LEU A 200 -34.06 -17.27 -4.09
C LEU A 200 -35.56 -17.56 -4.17
N GLU A 201 -36.19 -17.26 -5.30
CA GLU A 201 -37.58 -17.65 -5.56
C GLU A 201 -37.72 -19.20 -5.51
N ASP A 202 -38.72 -19.69 -4.78
CA ASP A 202 -38.92 -21.10 -4.37
C ASP A 202 -37.78 -21.71 -3.50
N GLY A 203 -36.89 -20.89 -2.92
CA GLY A 203 -35.84 -21.31 -2.00
C GLY A 203 -36.32 -21.52 -0.54
N GLU A 204 -35.36 -21.84 0.34
CA GLU A 204 -35.54 -21.80 1.79
C GLU A 204 -35.61 -20.35 2.30
N ASN A 205 -36.14 -20.15 3.51
CA ASN A 205 -36.01 -18.89 4.23
C ASN A 205 -34.52 -18.50 4.34
N PRO A 206 -34.13 -17.23 4.12
CA PRO A 206 -32.75 -16.81 4.21
C PRO A 206 -32.26 -16.91 5.66
N ASP A 207 -31.01 -17.37 5.84
CA ASP A 207 -30.42 -17.65 7.15
C ASP A 207 -30.64 -16.54 8.15
N ASP A 208 -31.04 -16.91 9.37
CA ASP A 208 -31.29 -15.97 10.45
C ASP A 208 -30.04 -15.13 10.74
N GLN A 209 -30.11 -13.82 10.47
CA GLN A 209 -28.95 -12.95 10.63
C GLN A 209 -28.82 -12.53 12.10
N ILE A 210 -27.61 -12.63 12.64
CA ILE A 210 -27.36 -12.23 14.02
C ILE A 210 -27.16 -10.72 14.09
N LEU A 211 -28.06 -10.05 14.79
CA LEU A 211 -27.82 -8.74 15.37
C LEU A 211 -26.98 -8.94 16.63
N THR A 212 -25.68 -8.72 16.50
CA THR A 212 -24.78 -8.66 17.66
C THR A 212 -24.95 -7.31 18.33
N ILE A 213 -25.26 -7.32 19.63
CA ILE A 213 -25.25 -6.14 20.49
C ILE A 213 -24.14 -6.37 21.53
N SER A 214 -23.04 -5.66 21.35
CA SER A 214 -21.87 -5.74 22.23
C SER A 214 -21.63 -4.40 22.90
N ASN A 215 -21.21 -4.44 24.15
CA ASN A 215 -20.49 -3.32 24.74
C ASN A 215 -19.12 -3.19 24.06
N SER A 216 -18.92 -2.21 23.16
CA SER A 216 -17.56 -1.86 22.68
C SER A 216 -16.90 -0.89 23.66
N GLY A 217 -16.77 -1.36 24.89
CA GLY A 217 -16.42 -0.58 26.06
C GLY A 217 -16.36 -1.45 27.32
N VAL A 218 -16.64 -0.85 28.48
CA VAL A 218 -16.43 -1.41 29.83
C VAL A 218 -17.53 -0.91 30.77
N GLY A 219 -17.88 -1.70 31.78
CA GLY A 219 -19.11 -1.47 32.54
C GLY A 219 -20.19 -2.42 32.05
N THR A 220 -21.46 -2.02 31.99
CA THR A 220 -22.54 -2.94 31.58
C THR A 220 -23.57 -2.25 30.71
N LEU A 221 -23.71 -2.73 29.48
CA LEU A 221 -24.78 -2.44 28.54
C LEU A 221 -26.02 -3.28 28.90
N ASN A 222 -27.23 -2.73 28.77
CA ASN A 222 -28.51 -3.38 29.15
C ASN A 222 -29.59 -3.06 28.10
N TRP A 223 -29.56 -3.81 27.00
CA TRP A 223 -30.28 -3.47 25.77
C TRP A 223 -31.70 -4.06 25.69
N GLN A 224 -32.54 -3.45 24.85
CA GLN A 224 -33.88 -3.88 24.45
C GLN A 224 -34.11 -3.63 22.94
N ILE A 225 -35.01 -4.37 22.28
CA ILE A 225 -35.36 -4.27 20.86
C ILE A 225 -36.88 -4.00 20.66
N ASP A 226 -37.26 -3.37 19.55
CA ASP A 226 -38.64 -3.17 19.09
C ASP A 226 -38.77 -3.45 17.57
N GLU A 227 -39.86 -4.12 17.14
CA GLU A 227 -40.09 -4.61 15.76
C GLU A 227 -41.60 -4.63 15.38
N THR A 228 -41.95 -4.64 14.08
CA THR A 228 -43.36 -4.58 13.62
C THR A 228 -43.71 -5.37 12.33
N CYS A 229 -42.85 -6.24 11.81
CA CYS A 229 -42.88 -6.69 10.41
C CYS A 229 -43.25 -8.17 10.24
N SER A 230 -44.34 -8.46 9.53
CA SER A 230 -44.94 -9.82 9.47
C SER A 230 -44.13 -10.92 8.77
N TRP A 231 -42.96 -10.61 8.23
CA TRP A 231 -42.02 -11.57 7.62
C TRP A 231 -40.69 -11.67 8.39
N LEU A 232 -40.58 -11.00 9.53
CA LEU A 232 -39.38 -10.91 10.38
C LEU A 232 -39.75 -11.29 11.83
N SER A 233 -38.77 -11.71 12.63
CA SER A 233 -38.93 -11.95 14.07
C SER A 233 -37.58 -11.92 14.79
N VAL A 234 -37.58 -11.75 16.12
CA VAL A 234 -36.36 -11.67 16.94
C VAL A 234 -36.35 -12.71 18.07
N SER A 235 -35.19 -13.31 18.36
CA SER A 235 -35.09 -14.39 19.36
C SER A 235 -35.09 -13.94 20.83
N SER A 236 -34.73 -12.69 21.09
CA SER A 236 -34.88 -12.03 22.39
C SER A 236 -35.15 -10.55 22.16
N ASP A 237 -36.01 -9.97 23.00
CA ASP A 237 -36.31 -8.54 23.01
C ASP A 237 -35.42 -7.76 23.99
N SER A 238 -34.57 -8.42 24.78
CA SER A 238 -33.74 -7.80 25.83
C SER A 238 -32.55 -8.63 26.31
N GLY A 239 -31.51 -7.98 26.88
CA GLY A 239 -30.30 -8.62 27.41
C GLY A 239 -29.31 -7.68 28.14
N SER A 240 -28.07 -8.12 28.37
CA SER A 240 -27.08 -7.40 29.20
C SER A 240 -25.64 -7.92 28.99
N SER A 241 -24.69 -7.01 28.72
CA SER A 241 -23.33 -7.29 28.20
C SER A 241 -22.26 -6.43 28.90
N ILE A 242 -21.12 -7.02 29.27
CA ILE A 242 -20.00 -6.36 30.00
C ILE A 242 -18.74 -6.21 29.14
N GLU A 243 -18.05 -7.31 28.83
CA GLU A 243 -16.93 -7.40 27.86
C GLU A 243 -17.27 -8.41 26.73
N GLU A 244 -18.34 -9.17 26.92
CA GLU A 244 -18.95 -10.12 26.02
C GLU A 244 -19.97 -9.49 25.06
N ALA A 245 -20.26 -10.17 23.95
CA ALA A 245 -21.26 -9.75 22.98
C ALA A 245 -22.54 -10.60 23.11
N ASP A 246 -23.69 -9.95 23.22
CA ASP A 246 -24.99 -10.60 23.11
C ASP A 246 -25.36 -10.77 21.62
N ASN A 247 -26.02 -11.87 21.30
CA ASN A 247 -26.37 -12.23 19.92
C ASN A 247 -27.87 -12.50 19.80
N ILE A 248 -28.55 -11.65 19.03
CA ILE A 248 -29.99 -11.73 18.78
C ILE A 248 -30.19 -12.23 17.37
N THR A 249 -30.90 -13.34 17.23
CA THR A 249 -31.17 -14.01 15.97
C THR A 249 -32.40 -13.35 15.32
N LEU A 250 -32.23 -12.80 14.11
CA LEU A 250 -33.31 -12.20 13.31
C LEU A 250 -33.76 -13.20 12.23
N SER A 251 -34.93 -13.81 12.41
CA SER A 251 -35.44 -14.88 11.53
C SER A 251 -36.48 -14.36 10.53
N VAL A 252 -36.43 -14.82 9.28
CA VAL A 252 -37.32 -14.41 8.18
C VAL A 252 -38.23 -15.55 7.70
N ASP A 253 -39.42 -15.21 7.19
CA ASP A 253 -40.33 -16.14 6.48
C ASP A 253 -40.67 -15.61 5.07
N ILE A 254 -40.28 -16.37 4.03
CA ILE A 254 -40.51 -16.04 2.62
C ILE A 254 -41.67 -16.82 1.98
N THR A 255 -42.42 -17.60 2.77
CA THR A 255 -43.43 -18.55 2.28
C THR A 255 -44.48 -17.87 1.38
N GLY A 256 -44.36 -18.07 0.06
CA GLY A 256 -45.27 -17.53 -0.94
C GLY A 256 -44.93 -16.13 -1.47
N LEU A 257 -43.71 -15.64 -1.25
CA LEU A 257 -43.16 -14.49 -1.97
C LEU A 257 -42.63 -14.91 -3.35
N THR A 258 -42.72 -14.00 -4.32
CA THR A 258 -42.15 -14.12 -5.67
C THR A 258 -41.00 -13.13 -5.82
N SER A 259 -40.21 -13.23 -6.89
CA SER A 259 -39.09 -12.32 -7.15
C SER A 259 -39.46 -10.82 -7.04
N GLY A 260 -38.72 -10.06 -6.22
CA GLY A 260 -39.01 -8.67 -5.84
C GLY A 260 -38.40 -8.22 -4.49
N ASP A 261 -38.65 -6.95 -4.12
CA ASP A 261 -38.01 -6.24 -2.99
C ASP A 261 -39.01 -5.87 -1.87
N TYR A 262 -38.59 -5.99 -0.60
CA TYR A 262 -39.39 -5.75 0.62
C TYR A 262 -38.54 -5.07 1.71
N SER A 263 -39.13 -4.30 2.65
CA SER A 263 -38.36 -3.59 3.70
C SER A 263 -39.07 -3.40 5.05
N CYS A 264 -38.27 -3.13 6.10
CA CYS A 264 -38.63 -3.05 7.52
C CYS A 264 -37.59 -2.19 8.32
N GLU A 265 -37.91 -1.77 9.54
CA GLU A 265 -37.03 -1.02 10.46
C GLU A 265 -37.12 -1.59 11.90
N LEU A 266 -35.98 -1.71 12.57
CA LEU A 266 -35.81 -2.17 13.96
C LEU A 266 -35.20 -1.06 14.83
N THR A 267 -35.50 -1.03 16.12
CA THR A 267 -34.92 -0.07 17.10
C THR A 267 -34.27 -0.79 18.29
N ILE A 268 -33.11 -0.30 18.73
CA ILE A 268 -32.33 -0.79 19.88
C ILE A 268 -32.26 0.31 20.96
N LEU A 269 -32.48 -0.08 22.22
CA LEU A 269 -32.63 0.81 23.37
C LEU A 269 -31.76 0.38 24.57
N ASP A 270 -31.01 1.30 25.18
CA ASP A 270 -30.57 1.22 26.59
C ASP A 270 -30.53 2.65 27.16
N PRO A 271 -31.36 3.01 28.16
CA PRO A 271 -31.38 4.33 28.76
C PRO A 271 -30.06 4.83 29.39
N TYR A 272 -29.07 3.96 29.58
CA TYR A 272 -27.75 4.29 30.12
C TYR A 272 -26.62 4.20 29.09
N ALA A 273 -26.84 3.52 27.97
CA ALA A 273 -25.88 3.54 26.88
C ALA A 273 -25.85 4.92 26.23
N THR A 274 -24.65 5.33 25.88
CA THR A 274 -24.32 6.72 25.59
C THR A 274 -24.75 7.15 24.18
N ASN A 275 -24.99 6.19 23.27
CA ASN A 275 -25.52 6.39 21.92
C ASN A 275 -27.00 5.97 21.73
N ASN A 276 -27.77 5.80 22.81
CA ASN A 276 -29.17 5.38 22.73
C ASN A 276 -30.15 6.49 22.23
N PRO A 277 -31.15 6.16 21.39
CA PRO A 277 -31.40 4.87 20.74
C PRO A 277 -30.56 4.68 19.46
N GLN A 278 -30.41 3.44 19.00
CA GLN A 278 -29.89 3.13 17.66
C GLN A 278 -30.99 2.48 16.82
N THR A 279 -30.94 2.64 15.49
CA THR A 279 -31.87 1.99 14.55
C THR A 279 -31.14 1.10 13.56
N VAL A 280 -31.89 0.15 13.01
CA VAL A 280 -31.40 -0.89 12.10
C VAL A 280 -32.38 -1.03 10.94
N GLU A 281 -31.93 -0.76 9.72
CA GLU A 281 -32.72 -0.99 8.49
C GLU A 281 -32.68 -2.49 8.13
N VAL A 282 -33.79 -3.04 7.66
CA VAL A 282 -33.88 -4.43 7.21
C VAL A 282 -34.55 -4.49 5.84
N ILE A 283 -33.87 -5.09 4.85
CA ILE A 283 -34.36 -5.25 3.47
C ILE A 283 -34.34 -6.73 3.11
N LEU A 284 -35.36 -7.20 2.39
CA LEU A 284 -35.46 -8.54 1.84
C LEU A 284 -35.57 -8.47 0.31
N TYR A 285 -34.68 -9.18 -0.38
CA TYR A 285 -34.67 -9.34 -1.84
C TYR A 285 -34.96 -10.80 -2.20
N VAL A 286 -35.83 -11.00 -3.20
CA VAL A 286 -36.18 -12.31 -3.75
C VAL A 286 -35.77 -12.36 -5.23
N THR A 287 -34.94 -13.33 -5.63
CA THR A 287 -34.28 -13.35 -6.95
C THR A 287 -34.76 -14.51 -7.82
N GLY A 288 -35.09 -14.25 -9.10
CA GLY A 288 -35.35 -15.25 -10.16
C GLY A 288 -34.09 -15.60 -10.98
N PRO A 289 -34.16 -16.49 -11.98
CA PRO A 289 -32.97 -17.18 -12.51
C PRO A 289 -31.93 -16.30 -13.22
N ILE A 290 -30.66 -16.69 -13.09
CA ILE A 290 -29.46 -15.98 -13.58
C ILE A 290 -28.48 -17.00 -14.18
N ILE A 291 -27.95 -16.75 -15.38
CA ILE A 291 -26.80 -17.50 -15.93
C ILE A 291 -25.55 -17.00 -15.19
N GLU A 292 -25.03 -17.77 -14.23
CA GLU A 292 -23.76 -17.42 -13.58
C GLU A 292 -22.66 -18.37 -14.05
N PRO A 293 -21.80 -17.93 -15.00
CA PRO A 293 -20.53 -18.58 -15.25
C PRO A 293 -19.51 -18.19 -14.18
N SER A 294 -18.62 -19.11 -13.81
CA SER A 294 -17.53 -18.81 -12.86
C SER A 294 -16.57 -17.70 -13.31
N LYS A 295 -16.53 -17.38 -14.60
CA LYS A 295 -15.65 -16.37 -15.23
C LYS A 295 -16.29 -15.77 -16.48
N LEU A 296 -15.94 -14.53 -16.84
CA LEU A 296 -16.24 -13.90 -18.14
C LEU A 296 -15.02 -13.85 -19.08
N ASP A 297 -13.82 -14.09 -18.53
CA ASP A 297 -12.55 -14.20 -19.22
C ASP A 297 -11.79 -15.43 -18.69
N ILE A 298 -11.25 -16.23 -19.60
CA ILE A 298 -10.58 -17.49 -19.30
C ILE A 298 -9.25 -17.52 -20.05
N ASP A 299 -8.26 -16.86 -19.45
CA ASP A 299 -6.87 -16.95 -19.86
C ASP A 299 -6.29 -18.29 -19.35
N PHE A 300 -5.80 -19.10 -20.28
CA PHE A 300 -4.91 -20.23 -20.03
C PHE A 300 -3.47 -19.78 -20.33
N GLU A 301 -2.56 -19.95 -19.38
CA GLU A 301 -1.12 -19.83 -19.63
C GLU A 301 -0.43 -21.19 -19.45
N THR A 302 0.42 -21.56 -20.38
CA THR A 302 1.40 -22.65 -20.20
C THR A 302 2.73 -22.27 -20.86
N ASP A 303 3.71 -23.15 -20.70
CA ASP A 303 5.05 -23.00 -21.25
C ASP A 303 5.25 -23.97 -22.43
N GLU A 304 6.00 -23.55 -23.45
CA GLU A 304 6.22 -24.37 -24.65
C GLU A 304 6.97 -25.67 -24.32
N GLY A 305 6.39 -26.80 -24.74
CA GLY A 305 6.90 -28.13 -24.37
C GLY A 305 6.62 -28.55 -22.92
N GLY A 306 5.92 -27.70 -22.14
CA GLY A 306 5.32 -28.05 -20.86
C GLY A 306 4.11 -28.97 -21.01
N PRO A 307 3.35 -29.20 -19.93
CA PRO A 307 2.05 -29.87 -20.01
C PRO A 307 1.03 -28.97 -20.73
N ASN A 308 -0.12 -29.54 -21.09
CA ASN A 308 -1.33 -28.73 -21.26
C ASN A 308 -1.52 -27.88 -19.97
N PRO A 309 -2.01 -26.63 -20.07
CA PRO A 309 -2.43 -25.92 -18.87
C PRO A 309 -3.52 -26.73 -18.17
N ASP A 310 -3.59 -26.66 -16.83
CA ASP A 310 -4.59 -27.42 -16.07
C ASP A 310 -6.01 -27.09 -16.56
N ASP A 311 -6.85 -28.13 -16.69
CA ASP A 311 -8.24 -28.00 -17.15
C ASP A 311 -8.99 -26.95 -16.32
N GLN A 312 -9.53 -25.91 -16.96
CA GLN A 312 -10.29 -24.90 -16.24
C GLN A 312 -11.77 -25.29 -16.19
N ILE A 313 -12.30 -25.41 -14.98
CA ILE A 313 -13.73 -25.68 -14.78
C ILE A 313 -14.49 -24.36 -14.86
N LEU A 314 -15.24 -24.21 -15.96
CA LEU A 314 -16.30 -23.23 -16.08
C LEU A 314 -17.54 -23.82 -15.40
N THR A 315 -17.72 -23.57 -14.11
CA THR A 315 -18.97 -23.95 -13.45
C THR A 315 -20.06 -23.02 -13.96
N ILE A 316 -21.18 -23.59 -14.41
CA ILE A 316 -22.40 -22.83 -14.72
C ILE A 316 -23.42 -23.16 -13.64
N SER A 317 -23.98 -22.14 -13.02
CA SER A 317 -24.99 -22.29 -11.97
C SER A 317 -26.12 -21.30 -12.15
N ASN A 318 -27.31 -21.67 -11.66
CA ASN A 318 -28.34 -20.70 -11.35
C ASN A 318 -27.99 -19.99 -10.04
N SER A 319 -27.45 -18.78 -10.07
CA SER A 319 -27.31 -17.96 -8.85
C SER A 319 -28.59 -17.20 -8.49
N GLY A 320 -29.63 -17.33 -9.33
CA GLY A 320 -30.99 -16.92 -9.06
C GLY A 320 -31.89 -18.07 -8.63
N GLY A 321 -33.14 -17.78 -8.29
CA GLY A 321 -34.16 -18.78 -7.96
C GLY A 321 -34.78 -19.47 -9.16
N GLY A 322 -35.76 -20.32 -8.92
CA GLY A 322 -36.40 -21.13 -9.96
C GLY A 322 -35.45 -22.10 -10.67
N THR A 323 -35.41 -22.09 -12.00
CA THR A 323 -34.63 -23.07 -12.78
C THR A 323 -34.01 -22.43 -14.02
N LEU A 324 -32.69 -22.56 -14.14
CA LEU A 324 -31.87 -22.25 -15.31
C LEU A 324 -31.80 -23.47 -16.26
N ASN A 325 -31.82 -23.24 -17.57
CA ASN A 325 -31.79 -24.25 -18.63
C ASN A 325 -30.78 -23.83 -19.69
N TRP A 326 -29.48 -23.98 -19.40
CA TRP A 326 -28.40 -23.35 -20.14
C TRP A 326 -27.87 -24.21 -21.31
N GLN A 327 -27.34 -23.55 -22.34
CA GLN A 327 -26.72 -24.16 -23.54
C GLN A 327 -25.46 -23.41 -23.97
N ILE A 328 -24.47 -24.11 -24.53
CA ILE A 328 -23.21 -23.59 -25.10
C ILE A 328 -23.08 -23.94 -26.59
N ASP A 329 -22.44 -23.07 -27.38
CA ASP A 329 -22.09 -23.31 -28.79
C ASP A 329 -20.56 -23.19 -28.97
N GLU A 330 -19.89 -24.26 -29.43
CA GLU A 330 -18.43 -24.35 -29.50
C GLU A 330 -17.92 -24.98 -30.81
N ALA A 331 -16.88 -24.37 -31.40
CA ALA A 331 -16.38 -24.69 -32.74
C ALA A 331 -14.88 -24.42 -32.93
N CYS A 332 -14.11 -24.43 -31.85
CA CYS A 332 -12.66 -24.28 -31.82
C CYS A 332 -11.94 -25.58 -32.21
N SER A 333 -10.60 -25.56 -32.23
CA SER A 333 -9.76 -26.74 -32.55
C SER A 333 -8.66 -27.03 -31.53
N TRP A 334 -8.51 -26.20 -30.50
CA TRP A 334 -7.54 -26.35 -29.41
C TRP A 334 -8.19 -26.27 -28.03
N LEU A 335 -9.38 -25.66 -27.95
CA LEU A 335 -10.30 -25.75 -26.83
C LEU A 335 -11.25 -26.93 -27.06
N SER A 336 -11.75 -27.52 -25.97
CA SER A 336 -12.85 -28.49 -26.01
C SER A 336 -13.70 -28.34 -24.76
N VAL A 337 -15.02 -28.50 -24.93
CA VAL A 337 -16.03 -28.18 -23.92
C VAL A 337 -16.91 -29.39 -23.64
N SER A 338 -17.08 -29.75 -22.36
CA SER A 338 -17.93 -30.87 -21.95
C SER A 338 -18.47 -30.70 -20.51
N PRO A 339 -19.79 -30.79 -20.29
CA PRO A 339 -20.88 -30.88 -21.28
C PRO A 339 -21.15 -29.55 -22.00
N ASP A 340 -21.85 -29.60 -23.14
CA ASP A 340 -22.28 -28.43 -23.92
C ASP A 340 -23.66 -27.88 -23.50
N SER A 341 -24.35 -28.58 -22.59
CA SER A 341 -25.76 -28.34 -22.28
C SER A 341 -26.16 -28.89 -20.91
N GLY A 342 -27.08 -28.21 -20.21
CA GLY A 342 -27.54 -28.63 -18.88
C GLY A 342 -28.74 -27.85 -18.35
N SER A 343 -29.01 -28.00 -17.05
CA SER A 343 -30.08 -27.32 -16.33
C SER A 343 -29.78 -27.31 -14.84
N SER A 344 -29.90 -26.14 -14.20
CA SER A 344 -29.55 -25.93 -12.79
C SER A 344 -30.72 -25.29 -12.03
N THR A 345 -31.04 -25.85 -10.87
CA THR A 345 -31.91 -25.26 -9.81
C THR A 345 -31.10 -24.58 -8.69
N GLY A 346 -29.79 -24.39 -8.90
CA GLY A 346 -28.83 -23.92 -7.90
C GLY A 346 -27.61 -24.84 -7.75
N GLU A 347 -27.66 -26.05 -8.32
CA GLU A 347 -26.50 -26.92 -8.50
C GLU A 347 -25.47 -26.32 -9.47
N PHE A 348 -24.19 -26.59 -9.24
CA PHE A 348 -23.12 -26.28 -10.19
C PHE A 348 -23.06 -27.39 -11.25
N ASP A 349 -23.22 -27.00 -12.51
CA ASP A 349 -22.87 -27.84 -13.65
C ASP A 349 -21.42 -27.54 -14.06
N ASP A 350 -20.50 -28.45 -13.72
CA ASP A 350 -19.08 -28.36 -14.07
C ASP A 350 -18.88 -28.55 -15.58
N VAL A 351 -18.63 -27.46 -16.32
CA VAL A 351 -18.17 -27.52 -17.70
C VAL A 351 -16.65 -27.53 -17.74
N THR A 352 -16.08 -28.67 -18.12
CA THR A 352 -14.63 -28.79 -18.28
C THR A 352 -14.21 -28.10 -19.58
N LEU A 353 -13.34 -27.10 -19.46
CA LEU A 353 -12.64 -26.47 -20.58
C LEU A 353 -11.24 -27.06 -20.67
N SER A 354 -11.08 -28.06 -21.53
CA SER A 354 -9.79 -28.72 -21.76
C SER A 354 -9.09 -28.09 -22.97
N VAL A 355 -7.85 -27.65 -22.75
CA VAL A 355 -6.95 -27.20 -23.81
C VAL A 355 -6.03 -28.35 -24.23
N ASP A 356 -5.88 -28.58 -25.53
CA ASP A 356 -4.83 -29.43 -26.09
C ASP A 356 -3.78 -28.58 -26.82
N ILE A 357 -2.54 -28.55 -26.30
CA ILE A 357 -1.43 -27.86 -26.97
C ILE A 357 -0.71 -28.71 -28.02
N THR A 358 -1.18 -29.94 -28.28
CA THR A 358 -0.52 -30.90 -29.20
C THR A 358 -0.39 -30.35 -30.62
N GLY A 359 0.82 -29.93 -30.97
CA GLY A 359 1.13 -29.36 -32.29
C GLY A 359 0.83 -27.86 -32.43
N LEU A 360 0.47 -27.19 -31.33
CA LEU A 360 0.62 -25.74 -31.21
C LEU A 360 2.11 -25.38 -31.00
N THR A 361 2.43 -24.10 -31.13
CA THR A 361 3.74 -23.50 -30.86
C THR A 361 3.57 -22.37 -29.85
N SER A 362 4.65 -21.78 -29.36
CA SER A 362 4.61 -20.52 -28.62
C SER A 362 3.80 -19.44 -29.36
N GLY A 363 3.02 -18.64 -28.61
CA GLY A 363 2.10 -17.64 -29.17
C GLY A 363 0.77 -17.51 -28.43
N TYR A 364 -0.17 -16.78 -29.05
CA TYR A 364 -1.52 -16.51 -28.54
C TYR A 364 -2.59 -17.14 -29.44
N HIS A 365 -3.60 -17.75 -28.83
CA HIS A 365 -4.78 -18.32 -29.48
C HIS A 365 -6.05 -17.83 -28.76
N ASN A 366 -7.02 -17.29 -29.50
CA ASN A 366 -8.20 -16.62 -28.91
C ASN A 366 -9.50 -17.22 -29.44
N TYR A 367 -10.53 -17.30 -28.60
CA TYR A 367 -11.86 -17.82 -28.92
C TYR A 367 -12.96 -17.11 -28.09
N GLN A 368 -14.20 -17.08 -28.60
CA GLN A 368 -15.37 -16.54 -27.90
C GLN A 368 -16.42 -17.64 -27.68
N LEU A 369 -16.73 -17.93 -26.42
CA LEU A 369 -17.70 -18.96 -26.01
C LEU A 369 -18.99 -18.27 -25.54
N ALA A 370 -20.16 -18.83 -25.87
CA ALA A 370 -21.46 -18.22 -25.53
C ALA A 370 -22.32 -19.17 -24.68
N ILE A 371 -23.04 -18.63 -23.69
CA ILE A 371 -23.93 -19.37 -22.77
C ILE A 371 -25.32 -18.73 -22.79
N SER A 372 -26.39 -19.53 -22.87
CA SER A 372 -27.76 -18.97 -23.02
C SER A 372 -28.89 -19.77 -22.34
N ASP A 373 -29.87 -19.03 -21.79
CA ASP A 373 -31.21 -19.47 -21.34
C ASP A 373 -32.22 -18.32 -21.50
N PRO A 374 -33.29 -18.44 -22.33
CA PRO A 374 -34.32 -17.40 -22.49
C PRO A 374 -35.05 -16.93 -21.22
N CYS A 375 -35.03 -17.69 -20.12
CA CYS A 375 -35.69 -17.33 -18.86
C CYS A 375 -34.79 -16.55 -17.89
N ALA A 376 -33.46 -16.56 -18.08
CA ALA A 376 -32.53 -15.89 -17.18
C ALA A 376 -32.46 -14.37 -17.41
N ILE A 377 -32.28 -13.62 -16.32
CA ILE A 377 -32.30 -12.14 -16.30
C ILE A 377 -31.19 -11.53 -17.19
N ASN A 378 -30.08 -12.24 -17.40
CA ASN A 378 -28.86 -11.76 -18.06
C ASN A 378 -28.52 -12.48 -19.38
N ASN A 379 -29.51 -13.06 -20.07
CA ASN A 379 -29.27 -13.88 -21.26
C ASN A 379 -28.99 -13.09 -22.58
N PRO A 380 -28.00 -13.50 -23.41
CA PRO A 380 -26.95 -14.51 -23.17
C PRO A 380 -25.71 -13.92 -22.46
N GLN A 381 -24.86 -14.79 -21.92
CA GLN A 381 -23.52 -14.43 -21.45
C GLN A 381 -22.45 -14.84 -22.48
N ILE A 382 -21.35 -14.10 -22.55
CA ILE A 382 -20.22 -14.33 -23.45
C ILE A 382 -18.95 -14.43 -22.61
N ILE A 383 -18.10 -15.41 -22.94
CA ILE A 383 -16.82 -15.68 -22.28
C ILE A 383 -15.71 -15.51 -23.31
N GLU A 384 -14.74 -14.64 -23.05
CA GLU A 384 -13.51 -14.56 -23.84
C GLU A 384 -12.56 -15.67 -23.36
N VAL A 385 -11.95 -16.43 -24.28
CA VAL A 385 -11.00 -17.50 -23.94
C VAL A 385 -9.69 -17.27 -24.66
N THR A 386 -8.61 -17.10 -23.90
CA THR A 386 -7.24 -16.94 -24.42
C THR A 386 -6.41 -18.15 -24.04
N LEU A 387 -5.52 -18.59 -24.92
CA LEU A 387 -4.41 -19.47 -24.62
C LEU A 387 -3.11 -18.78 -25.00
N HIS A 388 -2.25 -18.56 -24.03
CA HIS A 388 -0.88 -18.06 -24.21
C HIS A 388 0.10 -19.20 -23.90
N ILE A 389 0.91 -19.56 -24.90
CA ILE A 389 2.01 -20.52 -24.77
C ILE A 389 3.32 -19.73 -24.77
N ALA A 390 3.95 -19.60 -23.61
CA ALA A 390 5.17 -18.82 -23.43
C ALA A 390 6.42 -19.65 -23.79
N GLU A 391 7.35 -19.07 -24.53
CA GLU A 391 8.65 -19.71 -24.81
C GLU A 391 9.55 -19.66 -23.56
N ILE A 392 10.15 -20.80 -23.15
CA ILE A 392 11.15 -20.84 -22.07
C ILE A 392 12.56 -20.85 -22.64
N LEU A 393 13.40 -19.92 -22.15
CA LEU A 393 14.84 -19.91 -22.40
C LEU A 393 15.60 -20.13 -21.09
N HIS A 394 16.23 -21.29 -20.93
CA HIS A 394 17.11 -21.60 -19.79
C HIS A 394 18.55 -21.15 -20.06
N ILE A 395 19.15 -20.35 -19.16
CA ILE A 395 20.52 -19.84 -19.34
C ILE A 395 21.40 -20.06 -18.09
N PRO A 396 22.73 -20.16 -18.25
CA PRO A 396 23.50 -20.14 -19.51
C PRO A 396 23.50 -21.51 -20.22
N ASN A 397 23.57 -21.50 -21.55
CA ASN A 397 23.75 -22.68 -22.39
C ASN A 397 24.67 -22.38 -23.60
N ASP A 398 24.93 -23.37 -24.47
CA ASP A 398 25.84 -23.24 -25.63
C ASP A 398 25.34 -22.23 -26.70
N GLU A 399 24.02 -22.02 -26.81
CA GLU A 399 23.38 -21.06 -27.72
C GLU A 399 23.20 -19.69 -27.05
N TYR A 400 22.78 -19.68 -25.78
CA TYR A 400 22.59 -18.48 -24.96
C TYR A 400 23.55 -18.46 -23.74
N PRO A 401 24.83 -18.11 -23.94
CA PRO A 401 25.84 -18.13 -22.87
C PRO A 401 25.72 -16.95 -21.87
N THR A 402 24.84 -15.98 -22.13
CA THR A 402 24.63 -14.78 -21.29
C THR A 402 23.14 -14.42 -21.20
N ILE A 403 22.76 -13.67 -20.15
CA ILE A 403 21.37 -13.22 -19.96
C ILE A 403 20.88 -12.42 -21.18
N GLN A 404 21.69 -11.47 -21.67
CA GLN A 404 21.36 -10.66 -22.85
C GLN A 404 21.15 -11.52 -24.10
N SER A 405 21.96 -12.56 -24.31
CA SER A 405 21.83 -13.40 -25.51
C SER A 405 20.49 -14.15 -25.61
N ALA A 406 19.88 -14.50 -24.47
CA ALA A 406 18.51 -15.01 -24.46
C ALA A 406 17.47 -13.87 -24.59
N ILE A 407 17.67 -12.72 -23.94
CA ILE A 407 16.74 -11.59 -24.10
C ILE A 407 16.66 -11.12 -25.55
N ASP A 408 17.79 -11.08 -26.27
CA ASP A 408 17.82 -10.68 -27.68
C ASP A 408 17.01 -11.66 -28.55
N ALA A 409 17.14 -12.96 -28.29
CA ALA A 409 16.45 -14.03 -29.02
C ALA A 409 14.95 -14.15 -28.70
N ALA A 410 14.58 -14.06 -27.42
CA ALA A 410 13.26 -14.41 -26.89
C ALA A 410 12.10 -13.63 -27.54
N PRO A 411 10.94 -14.25 -27.82
CA PRO A 411 9.74 -13.53 -28.25
C PRO A 411 9.10 -12.73 -27.08
N ILE A 412 8.13 -11.89 -27.41
CA ILE A 412 7.27 -11.22 -26.43
C ILE A 412 6.44 -12.30 -25.71
N GLY A 413 6.33 -12.21 -24.38
CA GLY A 413 5.64 -13.19 -23.52
C GLY A 413 6.54 -14.31 -22.96
N ALA A 414 7.78 -14.45 -23.47
CA ALA A 414 8.73 -15.46 -23.03
C ALA A 414 9.19 -15.34 -21.56
N LYS A 415 9.67 -16.46 -21.03
CA LYS A 415 10.25 -16.58 -19.68
C LYS A 415 11.71 -17.01 -19.77
N ILE A 416 12.61 -16.19 -19.24
CA ILE A 416 14.05 -16.42 -19.22
C ILE A 416 14.45 -16.83 -17.80
N ILE A 417 14.81 -18.11 -17.66
CA ILE A 417 15.10 -18.74 -16.38
C ILE A 417 16.62 -18.83 -16.21
N VAL A 418 17.12 -18.03 -15.26
CA VAL A 418 18.55 -17.88 -14.95
C VAL A 418 18.94 -18.86 -13.85
N ALA A 419 19.87 -19.77 -14.13
CA ALA A 419 20.37 -20.74 -13.16
C ALA A 419 21.20 -20.08 -12.04
N ASP A 420 21.42 -20.80 -10.93
CA ASP A 420 22.23 -20.30 -9.81
C ASP A 420 23.67 -19.97 -10.22
N GLY A 421 24.22 -18.87 -9.72
CA GLY A 421 25.57 -18.44 -10.04
C GLY A 421 25.85 -16.96 -9.81
N VAL A 422 27.08 -16.55 -10.17
CA VAL A 422 27.49 -15.14 -10.20
C VAL A 422 27.76 -14.76 -11.65
N TYR A 423 26.89 -13.91 -12.18
CA TYR A 423 26.89 -13.45 -13.55
C TYR A 423 27.73 -12.18 -13.66
N MET A 424 28.70 -12.20 -14.59
CA MET A 424 29.74 -11.19 -14.75
C MET A 424 30.03 -10.94 -16.23
N GLY A 425 30.58 -9.77 -16.54
CA GLY A 425 31.08 -9.42 -17.87
C GLY A 425 30.00 -9.09 -18.90
N SER A 426 30.42 -8.96 -20.16
CA SER A 426 29.56 -8.52 -21.28
C SER A 426 28.36 -9.47 -21.49
N GLY A 427 27.16 -8.90 -21.63
CA GLY A 427 25.90 -9.64 -21.77
C GLY A 427 25.30 -10.13 -20.45
N ASN A 428 25.99 -9.94 -19.33
CA ASN A 428 25.53 -10.24 -17.97
C ASN A 428 25.51 -8.97 -17.08
N ARG A 429 25.65 -7.79 -17.70
CA ARG A 429 25.60 -6.45 -17.13
C ARG A 429 25.11 -5.48 -18.19
N ASP A 430 24.59 -4.33 -17.76
CA ASP A 430 23.85 -3.37 -18.60
C ASP A 430 22.69 -4.03 -19.37
N ILE A 431 22.01 -4.98 -18.71
CA ILE A 431 21.04 -5.88 -19.34
C ILE A 431 19.80 -5.09 -19.77
N ASP A 432 19.52 -5.07 -21.07
CA ASP A 432 18.39 -4.37 -21.71
C ASP A 432 17.30 -5.36 -22.13
N PHE A 433 16.06 -5.09 -21.72
CA PHE A 433 14.86 -5.89 -22.07
C PHE A 433 14.40 -5.66 -23.53
N ASN A 434 15.01 -4.74 -24.27
CA ASN A 434 14.69 -4.40 -25.67
C ASN A 434 13.20 -4.03 -25.88
N GLY A 435 12.52 -3.49 -24.87
CA GLY A 435 11.09 -3.13 -24.92
C GLY A 435 10.14 -4.33 -24.83
N LYS A 436 10.65 -5.53 -24.55
CA LYS A 436 9.85 -6.76 -24.53
C LYS A 436 9.12 -6.92 -23.18
N THR A 437 7.84 -7.30 -23.24
CA THR A 437 7.11 -7.78 -22.06
C THR A 437 7.43 -9.26 -21.86
N ILE A 438 8.51 -9.50 -21.13
CA ILE A 438 9.06 -10.82 -20.80
C ILE A 438 9.33 -10.91 -19.31
N THR A 439 9.42 -12.12 -18.78
CA THR A 439 9.90 -12.35 -17.40
C THR A 439 11.35 -12.81 -17.44
N VAL A 440 12.24 -12.08 -16.77
CA VAL A 440 13.61 -12.54 -16.46
C VAL A 440 13.65 -12.88 -14.98
N LYS A 441 14.01 -14.12 -14.64
CA LYS A 441 13.84 -14.66 -13.28
C LYS A 441 14.99 -15.57 -12.84
N SER A 442 15.41 -15.41 -11.59
CA SER A 442 16.30 -16.37 -10.91
C SER A 442 15.57 -17.68 -10.60
N ALA A 443 16.20 -18.82 -10.90
CA ALA A 443 15.65 -20.15 -10.61
C ALA A 443 15.38 -20.38 -9.11
N ASN A 444 16.27 -19.90 -8.22
CA ASN A 444 16.18 -20.11 -6.77
C ASN A 444 16.28 -18.81 -5.96
N GLY A 445 15.77 -17.70 -6.50
CA GLY A 445 15.67 -16.40 -5.80
C GLY A 445 17.00 -15.67 -5.59
N PRO A 446 16.99 -14.55 -4.82
CA PRO A 446 18.08 -13.57 -4.84
C PRO A 446 19.35 -14.05 -4.13
N GLU A 447 19.26 -15.00 -3.19
CA GLU A 447 20.42 -15.54 -2.48
C GLU A 447 21.32 -16.39 -3.39
N ASN A 448 20.77 -16.97 -4.47
CA ASN A 448 21.46 -17.96 -5.31
C ASN A 448 21.86 -17.43 -6.70
N CYS A 449 21.22 -16.36 -7.19
CA CYS A 449 21.57 -15.71 -8.45
C CYS A 449 22.01 -14.26 -8.24
N ILE A 450 23.28 -13.99 -8.52
CA ILE A 450 23.93 -12.69 -8.29
C ILE A 450 24.35 -12.09 -9.63
N ILE A 451 23.85 -10.90 -9.94
CA ILE A 451 24.33 -10.04 -11.02
C ILE A 451 25.43 -9.14 -10.44
N ASP A 452 26.69 -9.47 -10.72
CA ASP A 452 27.85 -8.66 -10.35
C ASP A 452 28.26 -7.79 -11.54
N SER A 453 27.83 -6.54 -11.48
CA SER A 453 27.96 -5.58 -12.58
C SER A 453 29.41 -5.16 -12.84
N GLN A 454 30.32 -5.31 -11.87
CA GLN A 454 31.74 -4.94 -11.98
C GLN A 454 31.99 -3.48 -12.44
N GLY A 455 31.07 -2.56 -12.17
CA GLY A 455 31.15 -1.17 -12.59
C GLY A 455 32.17 -0.36 -11.79
N THR A 456 32.86 0.55 -12.45
CA THR A 456 33.79 1.51 -11.82
C THR A 456 33.65 2.91 -12.44
N GLU A 457 34.23 3.94 -11.82
CA GLU A 457 34.27 5.29 -12.41
C GLU A 457 34.95 5.36 -13.78
N ASN A 458 35.83 4.40 -14.11
CA ASN A 458 36.56 4.35 -15.38
C ASN A 458 35.90 3.42 -16.43
N GLU A 459 35.18 2.39 -15.96
CA GLU A 459 34.40 1.45 -16.78
C GLU A 459 32.99 1.34 -16.15
N PRO A 460 32.09 2.29 -16.42
CA PRO A 460 30.79 2.36 -15.77
C PRO A 460 29.82 1.31 -16.34
N HIS A 461 29.22 0.53 -15.43
CA HIS A 461 28.31 -0.57 -15.73
C HIS A 461 27.26 -0.70 -14.62
N ARG A 462 26.05 -1.16 -14.96
CA ARG A 462 24.96 -1.48 -14.03
C ARG A 462 24.47 -2.92 -14.20
N GLY A 463 23.49 -3.35 -13.40
CA GLY A 463 22.83 -4.64 -13.59
C GLY A 463 21.88 -4.60 -14.80
N PHE A 464 20.83 -3.77 -14.71
CA PHE A 464 19.74 -3.70 -15.69
C PHE A 464 19.47 -2.27 -16.17
N TYR A 465 19.03 -2.12 -17.42
CA TYR A 465 18.69 -0.86 -18.05
C TYR A 465 17.43 -0.98 -18.91
N PHE A 466 16.29 -0.52 -18.40
CA PHE A 466 15.02 -0.47 -19.11
C PHE A 466 14.88 0.91 -19.78
N HIS A 467 14.81 0.96 -21.11
CA HIS A 467 14.82 2.24 -21.84
C HIS A 467 14.08 2.23 -23.19
N ASN A 468 13.24 1.23 -23.43
CA ASN A 468 12.63 0.98 -24.74
C ASN A 468 11.08 0.93 -24.66
N GLY A 469 10.49 1.37 -23.55
CA GLY A 469 9.05 1.42 -23.34
C GLY A 469 8.49 0.18 -22.62
N GLU A 470 9.32 -0.53 -21.87
CA GLU A 470 8.91 -1.63 -20.99
C GLU A 470 7.80 -1.22 -20.02
N ASN A 471 6.95 -2.17 -19.60
CA ASN A 471 5.80 -1.93 -18.73
C ASN A 471 5.75 -2.92 -17.56
N ASP A 472 4.65 -2.94 -16.81
CA ASP A 472 4.44 -3.84 -15.67
C ASP A 472 4.51 -5.34 -16.00
N LYS A 473 4.31 -5.72 -17.28
CA LYS A 473 4.53 -7.08 -17.80
C LYS A 473 5.96 -7.35 -18.27
N SER A 474 6.88 -6.40 -18.12
CA SER A 474 8.34 -6.60 -18.19
C SER A 474 8.84 -6.81 -16.76
N ILE A 475 9.01 -8.07 -16.37
CA ILE A 475 9.19 -8.48 -14.97
C ILE A 475 10.65 -8.88 -14.71
N LEU A 476 11.22 -8.30 -13.66
CA LEU A 476 12.52 -8.67 -13.10
C LEU A 476 12.32 -9.27 -11.70
N ASP A 477 12.53 -10.58 -11.57
CA ASP A 477 12.18 -11.35 -10.36
C ASP A 477 13.38 -12.08 -9.73
N GLY A 478 13.65 -11.77 -8.46
CA GLY A 478 14.44 -12.63 -7.59
C GLY A 478 15.95 -12.58 -7.76
N PHE A 479 16.56 -11.44 -8.07
CA PHE A 479 18.03 -11.31 -8.22
C PHE A 479 18.68 -10.53 -7.07
N THR A 480 19.89 -10.92 -6.68
CA THR A 480 20.83 -9.98 -6.05
C THR A 480 21.54 -9.19 -7.14
N ILE A 481 21.51 -7.86 -7.07
CA ILE A 481 22.11 -6.96 -8.06
C ILE A 481 23.13 -6.07 -7.34
N LYS A 482 24.42 -6.19 -7.71
CA LYS A 482 25.51 -5.53 -6.99
C LYS A 482 26.63 -4.98 -7.86
N ASN A 483 27.52 -4.20 -7.21
CA ASN A 483 28.76 -3.67 -7.76
C ASN A 483 28.58 -2.82 -9.03
N GLY A 484 27.39 -2.30 -9.30
CA GLY A 484 27.20 -1.34 -10.38
C GLY A 484 27.78 0.03 -10.03
N CYS A 485 28.33 0.74 -11.01
CA CYS A 485 28.82 2.11 -10.86
C CYS A 485 28.59 2.88 -12.16
N THR A 486 27.86 3.99 -12.10
CA THR A 486 27.43 4.77 -13.29
C THR A 486 27.12 6.22 -12.87
N SER A 487 26.57 7.07 -13.76
CA SER A 487 25.97 8.36 -13.38
C SER A 487 24.50 8.20 -12.95
N ALA A 488 23.81 7.17 -13.44
CA ALA A 488 22.39 6.97 -13.24
C ALA A 488 22.03 5.49 -13.11
N GLY A 489 21.26 5.15 -12.08
CA GLY A 489 20.78 3.80 -11.78
C GLY A 489 21.92 2.81 -11.59
N GLY A 490 22.54 2.83 -10.40
CA GLY A 490 23.75 2.05 -10.12
C GLY A 490 23.52 0.55 -10.31
N GLY A 491 22.48 -0.02 -9.69
CA GLY A 491 22.03 -1.38 -9.95
C GLY A 491 21.05 -1.45 -11.12
N ILE A 492 20.03 -0.57 -11.13
CA ILE A 492 18.95 -0.55 -12.12
C ILE A 492 18.68 0.89 -12.58
N LEU A 493 18.56 1.11 -13.89
CA LEU A 493 18.03 2.34 -14.48
C LEU A 493 16.77 2.02 -15.27
N CYS A 494 15.69 2.77 -15.03
CA CYS A 494 14.46 2.76 -15.81
C CYS A 494 14.25 4.17 -16.39
N ASP A 495 14.40 4.34 -17.70
CA ASP A 495 14.12 5.60 -18.40
C ASP A 495 12.93 5.42 -19.35
N SER A 496 11.90 6.25 -19.20
CA SER A 496 10.72 6.29 -20.08
C SER A 496 9.98 4.94 -20.19
N SER A 497 10.20 4.07 -19.21
CA SER A 497 9.85 2.65 -19.18
C SER A 497 9.53 2.25 -17.73
N SER A 498 8.47 1.48 -17.49
CA SER A 498 7.85 1.27 -16.17
C SER A 498 7.77 -0.22 -15.79
N PRO A 499 8.91 -0.91 -15.63
CA PRO A 499 8.96 -2.35 -15.31
C PRO A 499 8.41 -2.68 -13.91
N MET A 500 8.14 -3.97 -13.69
CA MET A 500 7.96 -4.54 -12.35
C MET A 500 9.29 -5.11 -11.85
N ILE A 501 9.77 -4.59 -10.72
CA ILE A 501 10.98 -5.05 -10.01
C ILE A 501 10.52 -5.69 -8.71
N THR A 502 10.70 -7.00 -8.56
CA THR A 502 10.16 -7.74 -7.41
C THR A 502 11.14 -8.76 -6.82
N ASN A 503 11.04 -9.01 -5.52
CA ASN A 503 11.83 -10.02 -4.78
C ASN A 503 13.36 -9.85 -4.90
N CYS A 504 13.84 -8.65 -5.26
CA CYS A 504 15.24 -8.39 -5.56
C CYS A 504 15.99 -7.76 -4.37
N THR A 505 17.29 -8.06 -4.30
CA THR A 505 18.23 -7.46 -3.35
C THR A 505 19.20 -6.55 -4.10
N ILE A 506 18.94 -5.24 -4.09
CA ILE A 506 19.75 -4.23 -4.76
C ILE A 506 20.76 -3.70 -3.74
N VAL A 507 22.02 -4.12 -3.86
CA VAL A 507 23.03 -3.97 -2.79
C VAL A 507 24.41 -3.53 -3.27
N GLU A 508 25.05 -2.59 -2.57
CA GLU A 508 26.42 -2.14 -2.84
C GLU A 508 26.61 -1.61 -4.29
N ASN A 509 25.61 -0.90 -4.82
CA ASN A 509 25.68 -0.21 -6.11
C ASN A 509 25.92 1.31 -5.94
N ALA A 510 26.40 1.95 -7.00
CA ALA A 510 26.93 3.30 -6.96
C ALA A 510 26.46 4.17 -8.15
N ALA A 511 26.14 5.43 -7.86
CA ALA A 511 25.90 6.47 -8.88
C ALA A 511 26.82 7.67 -8.60
N LEU A 512 28.05 7.64 -9.12
CA LEU A 512 29.16 8.54 -8.74
C LEU A 512 29.74 9.36 -9.91
N VAL A 513 29.39 9.02 -11.16
CA VAL A 513 29.94 9.71 -12.33
C VAL A 513 29.26 11.08 -12.51
N GLN A 514 30.07 12.15 -12.60
CA GLN A 514 29.57 13.52 -12.55
C GLN A 514 28.58 13.86 -13.69
N PHE A 515 27.56 14.65 -13.35
CA PHE A 515 26.59 15.28 -14.27
C PHE A 515 25.53 14.37 -14.94
N SER A 516 24.80 13.52 -14.21
CA SER A 516 23.32 13.64 -14.05
C SER A 516 22.59 12.36 -13.59
N ASN A 517 21.43 12.56 -12.94
CA ASN A 517 20.36 11.57 -12.70
C ASN A 517 20.70 10.35 -11.82
N ASN A 518 21.36 10.61 -10.69
CA ASN A 518 21.79 9.57 -9.76
C ASN A 518 20.63 8.92 -8.98
N GLY A 519 20.60 7.60 -8.97
CA GLY A 519 19.88 6.74 -8.02
C GLY A 519 20.76 5.52 -7.78
N GLY A 520 21.33 5.39 -6.58
CA GLY A 520 22.48 4.51 -6.34
C GLY A 520 22.14 3.03 -6.48
N GLY A 521 20.99 2.61 -5.95
CA GLY A 521 20.41 1.30 -6.23
C GLY A 521 19.57 1.34 -7.50
N ILE A 522 18.47 2.11 -7.48
CA ILE A 522 17.47 2.21 -8.54
C ILE A 522 17.27 3.67 -8.96
N CYS A 523 17.17 3.94 -10.26
CA CYS A 523 16.81 5.25 -10.79
C CYS A 523 15.65 5.14 -11.79
N CYS A 524 14.58 5.89 -11.57
CA CYS A 524 13.38 5.96 -12.40
C CYS A 524 13.25 7.37 -12.99
N LEU A 525 13.39 7.48 -14.30
CA LEU A 525 13.28 8.70 -15.09
C LEU A 525 12.08 8.58 -16.02
N ASN A 526 11.14 9.52 -15.99
CA ASN A 526 9.93 9.48 -16.84
C ASN A 526 9.17 8.13 -16.71
N SER A 527 9.27 7.49 -15.54
CA SER A 527 9.02 6.05 -15.33
C SER A 527 8.15 5.83 -14.09
N SER A 528 7.06 5.09 -14.25
CA SER A 528 6.10 4.73 -13.19
C SER A 528 6.30 3.28 -12.75
N ALA A 529 7.56 2.86 -12.60
CA ALA A 529 7.92 1.49 -12.22
C ALA A 529 7.31 1.08 -10.86
N THR A 530 7.03 -0.22 -10.73
CA THR A 530 6.57 -0.82 -9.47
C THR A 530 7.72 -1.57 -8.81
N ILE A 531 8.04 -1.20 -7.57
CA ILE A 531 9.12 -1.79 -6.76
C ILE A 531 8.45 -2.45 -5.55
N ASN A 532 8.38 -3.80 -5.56
CA ASN A 532 7.64 -4.56 -4.56
C ASN A 532 8.51 -5.64 -3.89
N ASN A 533 8.37 -5.82 -2.57
CA ASN A 533 9.08 -6.86 -1.81
C ASN A 533 10.60 -6.88 -2.08
N CYS A 534 11.22 -5.69 -2.15
CA CYS A 534 12.63 -5.52 -2.46
C CYS A 534 13.43 -5.06 -1.23
N ILE A 535 14.67 -5.54 -1.15
CA ILE A 535 15.67 -5.08 -0.17
C ILE A 535 16.66 -4.17 -0.92
N ILE A 536 16.72 -2.90 -0.54
CA ILE A 536 17.55 -1.89 -1.20
C ILE A 536 18.51 -1.34 -0.15
N THR A 537 19.79 -1.73 -0.20
CA THR A 537 20.73 -1.50 0.91
C THR A 537 22.16 -1.18 0.52
N LYS A 538 22.83 -0.34 1.31
CA LYS A 538 24.26 0.05 1.13
C LYS A 538 24.60 0.64 -0.23
N ASN A 539 23.61 1.16 -0.96
CA ASN A 539 23.83 1.82 -2.23
C ASN A 539 24.22 3.29 -2.02
N ILE A 540 25.03 3.85 -2.92
CA ILE A 540 25.67 5.16 -2.76
C ILE A 540 25.40 6.04 -3.99
N ALA A 541 25.11 7.33 -3.82
CA ALA A 541 24.85 8.23 -4.95
C ALA A 541 25.36 9.67 -4.73
N GLN A 542 25.85 10.34 -5.77
CA GLN A 542 26.40 11.69 -5.70
C GLN A 542 25.66 12.68 -6.63
N PRO A 543 24.74 13.55 -6.15
CA PRO A 543 24.38 13.82 -4.76
C PRO A 543 22.90 13.53 -4.43
N LYS A 544 22.26 12.56 -5.10
CA LYS A 544 20.81 12.32 -4.97
C LYS A 544 20.47 10.84 -4.91
N GLY A 545 19.50 10.46 -4.10
CA GLY A 545 18.87 9.13 -4.13
C GLY A 545 19.86 7.98 -3.88
N GLY A 546 20.41 7.87 -2.67
CA GLY A 546 21.37 6.81 -2.35
C GLY A 546 20.83 5.41 -2.66
N GLY A 547 19.61 5.10 -2.21
CA GLY A 547 18.87 3.89 -2.57
C GLY A 547 18.10 4.05 -3.88
N ILE A 548 17.07 4.90 -3.88
CA ILE A 548 16.14 5.10 -5.00
C ILE A 548 16.12 6.58 -5.42
N TYR A 549 15.99 6.82 -6.73
CA TYR A 549 15.70 8.12 -7.32
C TYR A 549 14.50 8.03 -8.27
N CYS A 550 13.55 8.97 -8.16
CA CYS A 550 12.39 9.11 -9.06
C CYS A 550 12.36 10.54 -9.60
N SER A 551 12.15 10.72 -10.91
CA SER A 551 11.89 12.05 -11.51
C SER A 551 11.06 11.95 -12.78
N ASN A 552 10.27 13.00 -13.06
CA ASN A 552 9.35 13.11 -14.21
C ASN A 552 8.30 11.98 -14.38
N SER A 553 8.22 11.02 -13.46
CA SER A 553 7.21 9.96 -13.41
C SER A 553 5.79 10.49 -13.20
N GLU A 554 4.80 9.73 -13.63
CA GLU A 554 3.40 9.96 -13.27
C GLU A 554 3.02 9.29 -11.92
N GLY A 555 3.63 8.14 -11.60
CA GLY A 555 3.50 7.52 -10.28
C GLY A 555 4.43 6.32 -10.05
N VAL A 556 5.57 6.50 -9.38
CA VAL A 556 6.36 5.35 -8.88
C VAL A 556 5.70 4.78 -7.63
N THR A 557 5.58 3.44 -7.56
CA THR A 557 4.98 2.74 -6.42
C THR A 557 6.02 1.87 -5.73
N ILE A 558 6.17 2.05 -4.41
CA ILE A 558 7.09 1.31 -3.54
C ILE A 558 6.25 0.63 -2.45
N THR A 559 6.25 -0.69 -2.41
CA THR A 559 5.41 -1.50 -1.50
C THR A 559 6.19 -2.64 -0.86
N ASN A 560 5.92 -2.94 0.42
CA ASN A 560 6.53 -4.07 1.15
C ASN A 560 8.07 -4.05 1.13
N CYS A 561 8.71 -2.88 1.06
CA CYS A 561 10.15 -2.75 0.85
C CYS A 561 10.93 -2.49 2.15
N THR A 562 12.21 -2.88 2.15
CA THR A 562 13.18 -2.49 3.19
C THR A 562 14.30 -1.69 2.55
N ILE A 563 14.39 -0.41 2.91
CA ILE A 563 15.34 0.55 2.34
C ILE A 563 16.28 0.99 3.46
N THR A 564 17.48 0.39 3.53
CA THR A 564 18.37 0.49 4.71
C THR A 564 19.83 0.78 4.37
N ASP A 565 20.50 1.64 5.14
CA ASP A 565 21.94 1.94 5.03
C ASP A 565 22.40 2.57 3.70
N ASN A 566 21.51 3.18 2.91
CA ASN A 566 21.86 3.83 1.65
C ASN A 566 22.31 5.30 1.86
N HIS A 567 23.22 5.80 1.02
CA HIS A 567 23.94 7.05 1.28
C HIS A 567 24.00 7.99 0.06
N ALA A 568 23.41 9.18 0.15
CA ALA A 568 23.69 10.27 -0.78
C ALA A 568 24.89 11.10 -0.28
N ILE A 569 25.87 11.40 -1.14
CA ILE A 569 27.13 12.09 -0.78
C ILE A 569 27.39 13.36 -1.61
N ASP A 570 28.13 14.33 -1.05
CA ASP A 570 28.41 15.62 -1.71
C ASP A 570 29.54 15.53 -2.77
N THR A 571 30.66 14.85 -2.45
CA THR A 571 31.88 14.78 -3.27
C THR A 571 32.64 13.46 -3.13
N PRO A 572 33.36 12.97 -4.17
CA PRO A 572 33.98 11.65 -4.17
C PRO A 572 35.40 11.67 -3.57
N THR A 573 35.53 11.79 -2.25
CA THR A 573 36.84 11.74 -1.56
C THR A 573 36.84 11.03 -0.20
N SER A 574 36.81 9.69 -0.21
CA SER A 574 37.29 8.83 0.89
C SER A 574 36.45 8.85 2.21
N PRO A 575 36.78 8.06 3.27
CA PRO A 575 35.87 7.82 4.40
C PRO A 575 35.67 9.07 5.28
N PRO A 576 34.59 9.12 6.08
CA PRO A 576 34.10 10.37 6.68
C PRO A 576 35.15 11.06 7.57
N PRO A 577 35.33 12.39 7.43
CA PRO A 577 36.08 13.17 8.40
C PRO A 577 35.36 13.14 9.76
N ASN A 578 36.14 13.02 10.82
CA ASN A 578 35.69 13.09 12.22
C ASN A 578 34.83 14.36 12.46
N PRO A 579 33.71 14.29 13.19
CA PRO A 579 32.78 15.42 13.33
C PRO A 579 33.37 16.56 14.17
N GLU A 580 33.97 17.55 13.49
CA GLU A 580 34.21 18.89 14.03
C GLU A 580 33.16 19.88 13.49
N PRO A 581 32.59 20.76 14.33
CA PRO A 581 31.54 21.70 13.91
C PRO A 581 32.11 22.83 13.03
N PRO A 582 31.39 23.27 11.99
CA PRO A 582 31.88 24.27 11.04
C PRO A 582 32.01 25.68 11.65
N ILE A 583 33.14 26.33 11.39
CA ILE A 583 33.44 27.70 11.86
C ILE A 583 32.75 28.74 10.93
N PRO A 584 32.02 29.73 11.47
CA PRO A 584 31.31 30.71 10.65
C PRO A 584 32.23 31.83 10.11
N GLY A 585 32.32 31.96 8.79
CA GLY A 585 32.98 33.08 8.11
C GLY A 585 32.68 33.09 6.59
N PRO A 586 32.43 34.27 5.96
CA PRO A 586 31.98 34.32 4.57
C PRO A 586 33.16 34.29 3.56
N ILE A 587 33.17 33.29 2.69
CA ILE A 587 34.01 33.24 1.47
C ILE A 587 33.09 32.88 0.27
N PRO A 588 32.98 33.74 -0.77
CA PRO A 588 32.06 33.51 -1.88
C PRO A 588 32.71 32.72 -3.02
N ILE A 589 32.78 31.38 -2.89
CA ILE A 589 33.22 30.46 -3.95
C ILE A 589 32.24 29.27 -4.01
N GLN A 590 31.92 28.81 -5.24
CA GLN A 590 31.03 27.71 -5.64
C GLN A 590 30.19 27.01 -4.54
N ILE A 591 28.86 27.11 -4.66
CA ILE A 591 27.90 26.35 -3.86
C ILE A 591 28.11 24.85 -4.11
N PRO A 592 28.46 24.02 -3.11
CA PRO A 592 28.48 22.57 -3.24
C PRO A 592 27.06 22.03 -3.41
N THR A 593 26.89 21.02 -4.27
CA THR A 593 25.62 20.30 -4.40
C THR A 593 25.42 19.37 -3.20
N LYS A 594 24.69 19.85 -2.20
CA LYS A 594 24.30 19.09 -1.01
C LYS A 594 23.63 17.77 -1.38
N SER A 595 24.01 16.71 -0.67
CA SER A 595 23.42 15.37 -0.76
C SER A 595 21.98 15.33 -0.26
N ILE A 596 21.08 14.72 -1.06
CA ILE A 596 19.65 14.72 -0.78
C ILE A 596 18.96 13.37 -1.11
N GLY A 597 18.16 12.86 -0.18
CA GLY A 597 17.46 11.58 -0.33
C GLY A 597 18.42 10.41 -0.17
N GLY A 598 18.74 10.03 1.07
CA GLY A 598 19.67 8.93 1.34
C GLY A 598 19.06 7.58 0.97
N GLY A 599 17.87 7.29 1.52
CA GLY A 599 17.06 6.14 1.11
C GLY A 599 16.38 6.40 -0.23
N ILE A 600 15.58 7.46 -0.32
CA ILE A 600 14.72 7.75 -1.47
C ILE A 600 14.78 9.25 -1.84
N TYR A 601 14.87 9.55 -3.15
CA TYR A 601 14.68 10.90 -3.70
C TYR A 601 13.50 10.93 -4.69
N CYS A 602 12.46 11.72 -4.41
CA CYS A 602 11.23 11.78 -5.21
C CYS A 602 11.01 13.17 -5.84
N ALA A 603 11.48 13.40 -7.07
CA ALA A 603 11.14 14.60 -7.86
C ALA A 603 9.90 14.41 -8.76
N SER A 604 9.14 13.34 -8.56
CA SER A 604 7.90 13.00 -9.27
C SER A 604 6.86 12.41 -8.32
N GLY A 605 5.63 12.22 -8.83
CA GLY A 605 4.58 11.52 -8.09
C GLY A 605 5.09 10.16 -7.61
N THR A 606 5.08 9.96 -6.29
CA THR A 606 5.57 8.72 -5.68
C THR A 606 4.65 8.31 -4.53
N THR A 607 4.28 7.03 -4.48
CA THR A 607 3.52 6.43 -3.37
C THR A 607 4.36 5.36 -2.70
N ILE A 608 4.46 5.44 -1.38
CA ILE A 608 5.22 4.51 -0.55
C ILE A 608 4.25 3.92 0.48
N ARG A 609 4.13 2.60 0.51
CA ARG A 609 3.31 1.88 1.49
C ARG A 609 4.03 0.74 2.15
N ASP A 610 3.64 0.45 3.40
CA ASP A 610 3.98 -0.80 4.09
C ASP A 610 5.50 -1.08 4.06
N THR A 611 6.29 0.00 4.21
CA THR A 611 7.72 0.04 3.86
C THR A 611 8.54 0.61 5.03
N ILE A 612 9.70 0.01 5.26
CA ILE A 612 10.64 0.41 6.32
C ILE A 612 11.80 1.20 5.69
N VAL A 613 12.06 2.40 6.22
CA VAL A 613 13.16 3.27 5.77
C VAL A 613 14.03 3.64 6.97
N THR A 614 15.25 3.08 7.05
CA THR A 614 16.09 3.13 8.26
C THR A 614 17.58 3.26 7.98
N GLY A 615 18.36 3.88 8.88
CA GLY A 615 19.83 3.97 8.80
C GLY A 615 20.41 4.67 7.54
N ASN A 616 19.58 5.29 6.71
CA ASN A 616 20.00 5.95 5.47
C ASN A 616 20.58 7.35 5.75
N LEU A 617 21.52 7.80 4.91
CA LEU A 617 22.32 9.00 5.14
C LEU A 617 22.24 9.99 3.95
N ALA A 618 22.06 11.27 4.25
CA ALA A 618 22.22 12.40 3.34
C ALA A 618 22.37 13.69 4.15
N TYR A 619 22.83 14.80 3.54
CA TYR A 619 22.79 16.11 4.17
C TYR A 619 21.34 16.57 4.47
N ASP A 620 20.38 16.24 3.60
CA ASP A 620 18.97 16.60 3.77
C ASP A 620 18.03 15.50 3.22
N GLY A 621 16.93 15.21 3.93
CA GLY A 621 16.04 14.07 3.63
C GLY A 621 16.74 12.71 3.67
N ALA A 622 17.45 12.41 4.76
CA ALA A 622 18.28 11.21 4.88
C ALA A 622 17.50 9.89 4.64
N GLY A 623 16.29 9.75 5.18
CA GLY A 623 15.40 8.65 4.83
C GLY A 623 14.74 8.88 3.46
N ILE A 624 13.94 9.94 3.37
CA ILE A 624 13.21 10.34 2.16
C ILE A 624 13.45 11.83 1.89
N TYR A 625 13.69 12.19 0.64
CA TYR A 625 13.61 13.57 0.16
C TYR A 625 12.58 13.67 -0.95
N CYS A 626 11.61 14.57 -0.84
CA CYS A 626 10.60 14.79 -1.86
C CYS A 626 10.70 16.21 -2.43
N GLY A 627 10.88 16.31 -3.74
CA GLY A 627 10.78 17.55 -4.53
C GLY A 627 9.44 17.68 -5.29
N SER A 628 8.44 16.86 -4.99
CA SER A 628 7.20 16.73 -5.78
C SER A 628 5.98 16.32 -4.92
N ARG A 629 4.97 15.67 -5.52
CA ARG A 629 3.85 15.07 -4.78
C ARG A 629 4.25 13.72 -4.20
N ILE A 630 3.94 13.47 -2.94
CA ILE A 630 4.22 12.19 -2.27
C ILE A 630 3.06 11.77 -1.37
N THR A 631 2.79 10.47 -1.34
CA THR A 631 1.97 9.82 -0.31
C THR A 631 2.85 8.79 0.41
N VAL A 632 2.92 8.90 1.73
CA VAL A 632 3.54 7.93 2.63
C VAL A 632 2.44 7.41 3.55
N GLU A 633 2.18 6.11 3.53
CA GLU A 633 1.04 5.44 4.17
C GLU A 633 1.54 4.15 4.83
N ASN A 634 1.16 3.88 6.09
CA ASN A 634 1.57 2.68 6.84
C ASN A 634 3.11 2.44 6.92
N CYS A 635 3.92 3.49 7.03
CA CYS A 635 5.39 3.39 6.99
C CYS A 635 6.07 3.68 8.33
N THR A 636 7.23 3.05 8.54
CA THR A 636 8.11 3.29 9.68
C THR A 636 9.43 3.87 9.20
N ILE A 637 9.75 5.10 9.64
CA ILE A 637 10.92 5.87 9.19
C ILE A 637 11.77 6.27 10.40
N TYR A 638 12.88 5.56 10.64
CA TYR A 638 13.70 5.76 11.84
C TYR A 638 15.20 5.98 11.57
N GLY A 639 15.85 6.66 12.53
CA GLY A 639 17.25 7.12 12.45
C GLY A 639 18.30 6.08 12.83
#